data_AF-A0A4Q5YA61-F1
#
_entry.id   AF-A0A4Q5YA61-F1
#
_cell.length_a   1.000
_cell.length_b   1.000
_cell.length_c   1.000
_cell.angle_alpha   90.00
_cell.angle_beta   90.00
_cell.angle_gamma   90.00
#
_symmetry.space_group_name_H-M   'P 1'
#
loop_
_entity.id
_entity.type
_entity.pdbx_description
1 polymer ?
#
loop_
_entity_poly.entity_id
_entity_poly.type
_entity_poly.pdbx_seq_one_letter_code
_entity_poly.pdbx_strand_id
1 'polypeptide(L)' 'MKTTTIWKSGQAFDSFQENAKIEVDAKAGFSPKALLLTGLGACSGIDVVEVLEKMRVPFADLSIEVETEQTEEHPR' A
#
# COMPACT_ATOMS: atom_id res chain seq x y z
N MET A 1 5.16 15.55 3.53
CA MET A 1 5.66 14.21 3.14
C MET A 1 6.37 14.31 1.80
N LYS A 2 7.53 13.67 1.64
CA LYS A 2 8.27 13.63 0.38
C LYS A 2 8.70 12.20 0.12
N THR A 3 8.47 11.71 -1.08
CA THR A 3 9.04 10.46 -1.58
C THR A 3 9.90 10.76 -2.80
N THR A 4 10.83 9.86 -3.12
CA THR A 4 11.63 9.93 -4.35
C THR A 4 11.60 8.55 -5.00
N THR A 5 11.12 8.48 -6.24
CA THR A 5 11.02 7.22 -6.98
C THR A 5 12.01 7.26 -8.14
N ILE A 6 12.89 6.27 -8.18
CA ILE A 6 13.99 6.17 -9.14
C ILE A 6 13.73 4.98 -10.04
N TRP A 7 13.70 5.21 -11.35
CA TRP A 7 13.61 4.14 -12.33
C TRP A 7 14.88 3.31 -12.35
N LYS A 8 14.73 1.98 -12.41
CA LYS A 8 15.85 1.04 -12.57
C LYS A 8 15.94 0.57 -14.01
N SER A 9 14.97 -0.25 -14.42
CA SER A 9 14.91 -0.87 -15.74
C SER A 9 13.50 -1.39 -16.00
N GLY A 10 13.04 -1.36 -17.25
CA GLY A 10 11.71 -1.85 -17.60
C GLY A 10 10.61 -1.17 -16.76
N GLN A 11 9.81 -1.98 -16.07
CA GLN A 11 8.72 -1.53 -15.18
C GLN A 11 9.11 -1.56 -13.68
N ALA A 12 10.40 -1.59 -13.38
CA ALA A 12 10.93 -1.66 -12.02
C ALA A 12 11.46 -0.29 -11.54
N PHE A 13 11.11 0.06 -10.30
CA PHE A 13 11.46 1.30 -9.63
C PHE A 13 11.84 1.04 -8.17
N ASP A 14 12.73 1.84 -7.62
CA ASP A 14 12.94 1.93 -6.17
C ASP A 14 12.30 3.24 -5.66
N SER A 15 11.41 3.15 -4.68
CA SER A 15 10.81 4.32 -4.03
C SER A 15 11.35 4.48 -2.61
N PHE A 16 11.70 5.71 -2.25
CA PHE A 16 12.31 6.06 -0.97
C PHE A 16 11.44 7.07 -0.21
N GLN A 17 11.25 6.82 1.08
CA GLN A 17 10.69 7.76 2.05
C GLN A 17 11.58 7.78 3.28
N GLU A 18 12.30 8.88 3.50
CA GLU A 18 13.32 8.98 4.56
C GLU A 18 14.32 7.81 4.48
N ASN A 19 14.34 6.90 5.45
CA ASN A 19 15.23 5.73 5.49
C ASN A 19 14.56 4.45 4.95
N ALA A 20 13.29 4.50 4.58
CA ALA A 20 12.55 3.36 4.05
C ALA A 20 12.70 3.27 2.53
N LYS A 21 12.88 2.05 2.03
CA LYS A 21 12.92 1.71 0.61
C LYS A 21 11.83 0.68 0.30
N ILE A 22 11.10 0.91 -0.79
CA ILE A 22 10.16 -0.06 -1.36
C ILE A 22 10.58 -0.33 -2.80
N GLU A 23 10.75 -1.60 -3.15
CA GLU A 23 10.94 -2.02 -4.54
C GLU A 23 9.56 -2.18 -5.18
N VAL A 24 9.34 -1.45 -6.26
CA VAL A 24 8.07 -1.41 -6.99
C VAL A 24 8.31 -1.98 -8.38
N ASP A 25 7.79 -3.18 -8.63
CA ASP A 25 8.00 -3.87 -9.90
C ASP A 25 6.77 -4.71 -10.24
N ALA A 26 6.30 -4.56 -11.48
CA ALA A 26 5.12 -5.24 -11.99
C ALA A 26 5.28 -6.76 -12.16
N LYS A 27 6.52 -7.28 -12.15
CA LYS A 27 6.85 -8.69 -12.34
C LYS A 27 7.45 -9.36 -11.11
N ALA A 28 8.11 -8.60 -10.22
CA ALA A 28 8.78 -9.14 -9.05
C ALA A 28 8.62 -8.20 -7.83
N GLY A 29 7.82 -8.60 -6.84
CA GLY A 29 7.49 -7.75 -5.69
C GLY A 29 6.10 -7.13 -5.79
N PHE A 30 5.84 -6.06 -5.04
CA PHE A 30 4.55 -5.38 -5.12
C PHE A 30 4.46 -4.52 -6.38
N SER A 31 3.40 -4.72 -7.16
CA SER A 31 3.08 -3.84 -8.29
C SER A 31 2.62 -2.46 -7.80
N PRO A 32 2.73 -1.40 -8.64
CA PRO A 32 2.26 -0.07 -8.25
C PRO A 32 0.78 -0.05 -7.80
N LYS A 33 -0.09 -0.78 -8.51
CA LYS A 33 -1.51 -0.87 -8.15
C LYS A 33 -1.72 -1.65 -6.85
N ALA A 34 -0.96 -2.72 -6.61
CA ALA A 34 -1.03 -3.47 -5.37
C ALA A 34 -0.56 -2.63 -4.16
N LEU A 35 0.48 -1.81 -4.31
CA LEU A 35 0.90 -0.87 -3.26
C LEU A 35 -0.17 0.19 -2.98
N LEU A 36 -0.83 0.71 -4.02
CA LEU A 36 -1.92 1.65 -3.84
C LEU A 36 -3.05 1.02 -3.01
N LEU A 37 -3.46 -0.20 -3.37
CA LEU A 37 -4.50 -0.93 -2.64
C LEU A 37 -4.09 -1.25 -1.20
N THR A 38 -2.82 -1.63 -1.00
CA THR A 38 -2.24 -1.86 0.33
C THR A 38 -2.28 -0.60 1.18
N GLY A 39 -1.94 0.55 0.60
CA GLY A 39 -2.01 1.85 1.28
C GLY A 39 -3.44 2.20 1.71
N LEU A 40 -4.45 1.90 0.89
CA LEU A 40 -5.85 2.08 1.26
C LEU A 40 -6.26 1.19 2.43
N GLY A 41 -5.94 -0.11 2.36
CA GLY A 41 -6.22 -1.06 3.45
C GLY A 41 -5.55 -0.66 4.77
N ALA A 42 -4.29 -0.24 4.71
CA ALA A 42 -3.54 0.22 5.88
C ALA A 42 -4.10 1.52 6.46
N CYS A 43 -4.44 2.50 5.61
CA CYS A 43 -5.02 3.77 6.05
C CYS A 43 -6.34 3.55 6.79
N SER A 44 -7.26 2.76 6.22
CA SER A 44 -8.50 2.38 6.90
C SER A 44 -8.28 1.53 8.14
N GLY A 45 -7.25 0.67 8.14
CA GLY A 45 -6.88 -0.13 9.30
C GLY A 45 -6.44 0.70 10.49
N ILE A 46 -5.71 1.80 10.26
CA ILE A 46 -5.34 2.76 11.31
C ILE A 46 -6.60 3.30 11.98
N ASP A 47 -7.58 3.75 11.20
CA ASP A 47 -8.86 4.25 11.75
C ASP A 47 -9.59 3.19 12.58
N VAL A 48 -9.61 1.93 12.12
CA VAL A 48 -10.22 0.81 12.85
C VAL A 48 -9.50 0.58 14.19
N VAL A 49 -8.17 0.55 14.20
CA VAL A 49 -7.38 0.39 15.43
C VAL A 49 -7.67 1.53 16.40
N GLU A 50 -7.64 2.78 15.94
CA GLU A 50 -7.91 3.95 16.78
C GLU A 50 -9.31 3.90 17.42
N VAL A 51 -10.31 3.45 16.68
CA VAL A 51 -11.67 3.28 17.21
C VAL A 51 -11.73 2.16 18.26
N LEU A 52 -11.13 0.99 18.00
CA LEU A 52 -11.13 -0.12 18.95
C LEU A 52 -10.42 0.25 20.25
N GLU A 53 -9.28 0.94 20.16
CA GLU A 53 -8.55 1.44 21.32
C GLU A 53 -9.36 2.47 22.12
N LYS A 54 -9.95 3.46 21.43
CA LYS A 54 -10.81 4.48 22.07
C LYS A 54 -12.00 3.85 22.80
N MET A 55 -12.55 2.78 22.24
CA MET A 55 -13.68 2.04 22.80
C MET A 55 -13.25 0.97 23.83
N ARG A 56 -11.94 0.82 24.10
CA ARG A 56 -11.35 -0.17 25.01
C ARG A 56 -11.72 -1.61 24.66
N VAL A 57 -11.86 -1.91 23.37
CA VAL A 57 -12.09 -3.27 22.88
C VAL A 57 -10.73 -3.98 22.78
N PRO A 58 -10.48 -5.04 23.57
CA PRO A 58 -9.23 -5.79 23.46
C PRO A 58 -9.24 -6.65 22.19
N PHE A 59 -8.14 -6.64 21.44
CA PHE A 59 -7.94 -7.51 20.28
C PHE A 59 -6.50 -8.05 20.29
N ALA A 60 -6.33 -9.26 19.75
CA ALA A 60 -5.02 -9.92 19.64
C ALA A 60 -4.47 -9.90 18.21
N ASP A 61 -5.34 -9.70 17.22
CA ASP A 61 -4.98 -9.69 15.81
C ASP A 61 -6.01 -8.88 14.99
N LEU A 62 -5.57 -8.33 13.86
CA LEU A 62 -6.40 -7.63 12.88
C LEU A 62 -5.84 -7.92 11.48
N SER A 63 -6.66 -8.58 10.65
CA SER A 63 -6.36 -8.80 9.23
C SER A 63 -7.36 -8.06 8.37
N ILE A 64 -6.88 -7.37 7.34
CA ILE A 64 -7.69 -6.61 6.39
C ILE A 64 -7.38 -7.14 5.00
N GLU A 65 -8.39 -7.70 4.35
CA GLU A 65 -8.35 -8.11 2.95
C GLU A 65 -9.02 -7.04 2.08
N VAL A 66 -8.37 -6.68 0.98
CA VAL A 66 -8.86 -5.64 0.07
C VAL A 66 -8.83 -6.16 -1.35
N GLU A 67 -9.96 -6.05 -2.02
CA GLU A 67 -10.14 -6.44 -3.42
C GLU A 67 -10.60 -5.23 -4.25
N THR A 68 -10.29 -5.25 -5.54
CA THR A 68 -10.69 -4.20 -6.48
C THR A 68 -10.83 -4.77 -7.89
N GLU A 69 -11.82 -4.29 -8.63
CA GLU A 69 -11.97 -4.57 -10.05
C GLU A 69 -11.09 -3.61 -10.86
N GLN A 70 -10.42 -4.12 -11.89
CA GLN A 70 -9.63 -3.31 -12.80
C GLN A 70 -10.43 -3.03 -14.07
N THR A 71 -10.31 -1.82 -14.59
CA THR A 71 -10.82 -1.50 -15.92
C THR A 71 -9.92 -2.12 -16.99
N GLU A 72 -10.53 -2.64 -18.05
CA GLU A 72 -9.83 -3.15 -19.23
C GLU A 72 -9.34 -2.02 -20.15
N GLU A 73 -9.93 -0.82 -20.07
CA GLU A 73 -9.47 0.34 -20.83
C GLU A 73 -8.17 0.89 -20.22
N HIS A 74 -7.21 1.21 -21.10
CA HIS A 74 -6.00 1.92 -20.70
C HIS A 74 -6.35 3.33 -20.16
N PRO A 75 -5.71 3.78 -19.06
CA PRO A 75 -5.92 5.12 -18.54
C PRO A 75 -5.58 6.17 -19.62
N ARG A 76 -6.45 7.17 -19.81
CA ARG A 76 -6.23 8.31 -20.73
C ARG A 76 -5.46 9.43 -20.04
#